data_AF-A0A7L3PWL8-F1
#
_entry.id   AF-A0A7L3PWL8-F1
#
_cell.length_a   1.000
_cell.length_b   1.000
_cell.length_c   1.000
_cell.angle_alpha   90.00
_cell.angle_beta   90.00
_cell.angle_gamma   90.00
#
_symmetry.space_group_name_H-M   'P 1'
#
loop_
_entity.id
_entity.type
_entity.pdbx_description
1 polymer ?
#
loop_
_entity_poly.entity_id
_entity_poly.type
_entity_poly.pdbx_seq_one_letter_code
_entity_poly.pdbx_strand_id
1 'polypeptide(L)'
;MDSEVDEVVQVLLQMVWNSPEFIQKAASQTLGIMVENVTPSRAMTALMDSGIQHRHVLVRKYAAKHLLTVMEKIGATKLAGTPLRAEKLVRLAVKLAQDCHKDTRYYGWKMLHMLMDHEKFKRLLKQSVSAHDL
;
A
#
# COMPACT_ATOMS: atom_id res chain seq x y z
N MET A 1 -17.88 -2.73 9.75
CA MET A 1 -16.62 -3.01 9.03
C MET A 1 -15.85 -1.73 8.73
N ASP A 2 -16.25 -0.86 7.80
CA ASP A 2 -15.42 0.33 7.44
C ASP A 2 -15.10 1.29 8.60
N SER A 3 -15.96 1.33 9.63
CA SER A 3 -15.79 2.11 10.86
C SER A 3 -14.65 1.60 11.76
N GLU A 4 -14.38 0.29 11.75
CA GLU A 4 -13.41 -0.34 12.65
C GLU A 4 -12.05 -0.61 11.98
N VAL A 5 -11.92 -0.35 10.67
CA VAL A 5 -10.72 -0.69 9.90
C VAL A 5 -9.45 -0.12 10.52
N ASP A 6 -9.44 1.14 10.93
CA ASP A 6 -8.23 1.76 11.47
C ASP A 6 -7.77 1.08 12.77
N GLU A 7 -8.72 0.76 13.65
CA GLU A 7 -8.44 0.08 14.92
C GLU A 7 -7.93 -1.35 14.68
N VAL A 8 -8.61 -2.11 13.81
CA VAL A 8 -8.21 -3.48 13.46
C VAL A 8 -6.82 -3.50 12.80
N VAL A 9 -6.55 -2.58 11.87
CA VAL A 9 -5.23 -2.47 11.24
C VAL A 9 -4.17 -2.15 12.29
N GLN A 10 -4.41 -1.19 13.18
CA GLN A 10 -3.45 -0.85 14.24
C GLN A 10 -3.14 -2.03 15.15
N VAL A 11 -4.16 -2.74 15.64
CA VAL A 11 -3.99 -3.91 16.52
C VAL A 11 -3.21 -5.01 15.80
N LEU A 12 -3.58 -5.37 14.58
CA LEU A 12 -2.90 -6.44 13.84
C LEU A 12 -1.45 -6.06 13.48
N LEU A 13 -1.20 -4.79 13.12
CA LEU A 13 0.16 -4.33 12.87
C LEU A 13 1.01 -4.29 14.15
N GLN A 14 0.43 -4.03 15.33
CA GLN A 14 1.15 -4.17 16.60
C GLN A 14 1.56 -5.62 16.86
N MET A 15 0.67 -6.58 16.62
CA MET A 15 0.96 -8.01 16.77
C MET A 15 2.07 -8.49 15.81
N VAL A 16 2.15 -7.89 14.62
CA VAL A 16 3.18 -8.21 13.62
C VAL A 16 4.61 -7.93 14.10
N TRP A 17 4.85 -6.97 14.99
CA TRP A 17 6.21 -6.67 15.45
C TRP A 17 6.52 -7.13 16.88
N ASN A 18 5.50 -7.33 17.72
CA ASN A 18 5.66 -7.68 19.12
C ASN A 18 5.52 -9.18 19.43
N SER A 19 5.40 -10.04 18.42
CA SER A 19 5.06 -11.45 18.65
C SER A 19 6.00 -12.42 17.94
N PRO A 20 6.05 -13.70 18.35
CA PRO A 20 6.77 -14.75 17.63
C PRO A 20 6.28 -14.91 16.19
N GLU A 21 7.14 -15.42 15.31
CA GLU A 21 6.89 -15.49 13.86
C GLU A 21 5.54 -16.13 13.49
N PHE A 22 5.07 -17.14 14.22
CA PHE A 22 3.78 -17.77 13.97
C PHE A 22 2.60 -16.81 14.18
N ILE A 23 2.67 -15.97 15.22
CA ILE A 23 1.66 -14.93 15.50
C ILE A 23 1.76 -13.82 14.47
N GLN A 24 2.97 -13.43 14.06
CA GLN A 24 3.14 -12.41 13.01
C GLN A 24 2.49 -12.86 11.70
N LYS A 25 2.67 -14.13 11.32
CA LYS A 25 2.03 -14.73 10.13
C LYS A 25 0.51 -14.77 10.28
N ALA A 26 0.00 -15.20 11.43
CA ALA A 26 -1.43 -15.21 11.72
C ALA A 26 -2.04 -13.79 11.65
N ALA A 27 -1.42 -12.81 12.32
CA ALA A 27 -1.84 -11.42 12.28
C ALA A 27 -1.85 -10.86 10.85
N SER A 28 -0.83 -11.19 10.06
CA SER A 28 -0.82 -10.85 8.64
C SER A 28 -1.94 -11.53 7.87
N GLN A 29 -2.29 -12.80 8.14
CA GLN A 29 -3.38 -13.48 7.45
C GLN A 29 -4.72 -12.83 7.79
N THR A 30 -4.96 -12.55 9.07
CA THR A 30 -6.15 -11.84 9.54
C THR A 30 -6.27 -10.45 8.89
N LEU A 31 -5.15 -9.73 8.75
CA LEU A 31 -5.14 -8.44 8.07
C LEU A 31 -5.53 -8.57 6.59
N GLY A 32 -5.13 -9.66 5.93
CA GLY A 32 -5.55 -9.97 4.55
C GLY A 32 -7.06 -10.24 4.44
N ILE A 33 -7.61 -11.04 5.35
CA ILE A 33 -9.05 -11.33 5.40
C ILE A 33 -9.83 -10.03 5.61
N MET A 34 -9.38 -9.15 6.52
CA MET A 34 -10.02 -7.85 6.74
C MET A 34 -10.01 -7.01 5.46
N VAL A 35 -8.87 -6.91 4.78
CA VAL A 35 -8.72 -6.22 3.49
C VAL A 35 -9.68 -6.73 2.42
N GLU A 36 -9.95 -8.04 2.40
CA GLU A 36 -10.88 -8.64 1.44
C GLU A 36 -12.34 -8.25 1.70
N ASN A 37 -12.69 -8.00 2.96
CA ASN A 37 -14.07 -7.80 3.42
C ASN A 37 -14.51 -6.34 3.58
N VAL A 38 -13.58 -5.37 3.47
CA VAL A 38 -13.88 -3.93 3.59
C VAL A 38 -13.79 -3.20 2.25
N THR A 39 -14.24 -1.94 2.21
CA THR A 39 -14.15 -1.14 0.99
C THR A 39 -12.68 -0.97 0.57
N PRO A 40 -12.27 -1.30 -0.68
CA PRO A 40 -10.87 -1.26 -1.09
C PRO A 40 -10.21 0.11 -0.91
N SER A 41 -10.91 1.20 -1.19
CA SER A 41 -10.40 2.55 -0.94
C SER A 41 -10.13 2.80 0.54
N ARG A 42 -10.99 2.27 1.43
CA ARG A 42 -10.84 2.39 2.89
C ARG A 42 -9.63 1.59 3.39
N ALA A 43 -9.49 0.34 2.95
CA ALA A 43 -8.33 -0.50 3.24
C ALA A 43 -7.02 0.17 2.78
N MET A 44 -7.01 0.71 1.57
CA MET A 44 -5.84 1.39 1.00
C MET A 44 -5.39 2.55 1.89
N THR A 45 -6.32 3.44 2.26
CA THR A 45 -6.04 4.59 3.13
C THR A 45 -5.48 4.14 4.48
N ALA A 46 -6.15 3.19 5.14
CA ALA A 46 -5.71 2.72 6.46
C ALA A 46 -4.29 2.11 6.42
N LEU A 47 -3.97 1.30 5.41
CA LEU A 47 -2.64 0.71 5.24
C LEU A 47 -1.56 1.75 4.92
N MET A 48 -1.87 2.75 4.09
CA MET A 48 -0.96 3.84 3.76
C MET A 48 -0.61 4.69 4.99
N ASP A 49 -1.61 4.97 5.83
CA ASP A 49 -1.47 5.87 6.98
C ASP A 49 -0.79 5.18 8.16
N SER A 50 -1.12 3.92 8.44
CA SER A 50 -0.62 3.21 9.64
C SER A 50 0.56 2.27 9.39
N GLY A 51 0.69 1.70 8.17
CA GLY A 51 1.62 0.61 7.90
C GLY A 51 2.90 1.04 7.17
N ILE A 52 2.74 1.78 6.07
CA ILE A 52 3.86 2.08 5.15
C ILE A 52 4.90 3.02 5.78
N GLN A 53 4.48 3.90 6.69
CA GLN A 53 5.37 4.85 7.37
C GLN A 53 5.96 4.29 8.68
N HIS A 54 5.68 3.03 9.03
CA HIS A 54 6.05 2.49 10.32
C HIS A 54 7.57 2.25 10.46
N ARG A 55 8.14 2.52 11.63
CA ARG A 55 9.58 2.34 11.92
C ARG A 55 10.04 0.87 11.81
N HIS A 56 9.17 -0.05 12.18
CA HIS A 56 9.49 -1.49 12.21
C HIS A 56 9.38 -2.13 10.83
N VAL A 57 10.44 -2.83 10.42
CA VAL A 57 10.60 -3.41 9.08
C VAL A 57 9.49 -4.40 8.73
N LEU A 58 9.12 -5.28 9.66
CA LEU A 58 8.08 -6.30 9.40
C LEU A 58 6.68 -5.69 9.23
N VAL A 59 6.40 -4.58 9.92
CA VAL A 59 5.13 -3.86 9.75
C VAL A 59 5.03 -3.31 8.33
N ARG A 60 6.10 -2.69 7.83
CA ARG A 60 6.16 -2.20 6.45
C ARG A 60 6.05 -3.34 5.44
N LYS A 61 6.70 -4.48 5.68
CA LYS A 61 6.58 -5.68 4.82
C LYS A 61 5.13 -6.12 4.67
N TYR A 62 4.43 -6.37 5.78
CA TYR A 62 3.07 -6.91 5.72
C TYR A 62 2.05 -5.86 5.25
N ALA A 63 2.24 -4.59 5.60
CA ALA A 63 1.44 -3.51 5.05
C ALA A 63 1.62 -3.39 3.53
N ALA A 64 2.85 -3.47 3.01
CA ALA A 64 3.13 -3.44 1.58
C ALA A 64 2.54 -4.64 0.83
N LYS A 65 2.62 -5.84 1.42
CA LYS A 65 1.99 -7.05 0.87
C LYS A 65 0.50 -6.83 0.63
N HIS A 66 -0.22 -6.36 1.66
CA HIS A 66 -1.67 -6.19 1.58
C HIS A 66 -2.07 -4.97 0.77
N LEU A 67 -1.27 -3.91 0.79
CA LEU A 67 -1.49 -2.75 -0.07
C LEU A 67 -1.42 -3.14 -1.55
N LEU A 68 -0.50 -4.04 -1.93
CA LEU A 68 -0.43 -4.55 -3.29
C LEU A 68 -1.73 -5.26 -3.67
N THR A 69 -2.23 -6.15 -2.80
CA THR A 69 -3.51 -6.85 -3.01
C THR A 69 -4.69 -5.87 -3.16
N VAL A 70 -4.73 -4.81 -2.35
CA VAL A 70 -5.75 -3.76 -2.49
C VAL A 70 -5.62 -3.02 -3.82
N MET A 71 -4.40 -2.65 -4.21
CA MET A 71 -4.15 -1.96 -5.49
C MET A 71 -4.52 -2.83 -6.69
N GLU A 72 -4.20 -4.13 -6.65
CA GLU A 72 -4.63 -5.13 -7.64
C GLU A 72 -6.16 -5.19 -7.72
N LYS A 73 -6.86 -5.24 -6.58
CA LYS A 73 -8.33 -5.28 -6.51
C LYS A 73 -8.98 -4.01 -7.04
N ILE A 74 -8.39 -2.83 -6.79
CA ILE A 74 -8.89 -1.56 -7.33
C ILE A 74 -8.63 -1.48 -8.84
N GLY A 75 -7.45 -1.92 -9.28
CA GLY A 75 -7.00 -1.86 -10.66
C GLY A 75 -6.44 -0.48 -11.06
N ALA A 76 -5.44 -0.50 -11.94
CA ALA A 76 -4.71 0.69 -12.37
C ALA A 76 -5.62 1.80 -12.95
N THR A 77 -6.69 1.43 -13.66
CA THR A 77 -7.66 2.38 -14.24
C THR A 77 -8.35 3.24 -13.17
N LYS A 78 -8.76 2.63 -12.05
CA LYS A 78 -9.44 3.31 -10.94
C LYS A 78 -8.45 4.02 -10.02
N LEU A 79 -7.21 3.52 -9.92
CA LEU A 79 -6.11 4.19 -9.21
C LEU A 79 -5.66 5.48 -9.92
N ALA A 80 -5.70 5.48 -11.25
CA ALA A 80 -5.46 6.64 -12.12
C ALA A 80 -6.62 7.66 -12.02
N GLY A 81 -6.77 8.28 -10.86
CA GLY A 81 -7.81 9.27 -10.57
C GLY A 81 -7.42 10.68 -11.02
N THR A 82 -6.49 11.30 -10.30
CA THR A 82 -6.01 12.68 -10.52
C THR A 82 -4.48 12.71 -10.63
N PRO A 83 -3.87 13.76 -11.22
CA PRO A 83 -2.41 13.90 -11.27
C PRO A 83 -1.75 13.79 -9.89
N LEU A 84 -2.28 14.50 -8.90
CA LEU A 84 -1.77 14.47 -7.51
C LEU A 84 -1.86 13.07 -6.89
N ARG A 85 -2.95 12.35 -7.12
CA ARG A 85 -3.12 10.98 -6.61
C ARG A 85 -2.14 10.02 -7.30
N ALA A 86 -1.95 10.16 -8.61
CA ALA A 86 -1.01 9.34 -9.37
C ALA A 86 0.43 9.53 -8.85
N GLU A 87 0.84 10.79 -8.66
CA GLU A 87 2.13 11.16 -8.10
C GLU A 87 2.34 10.62 -6.68
N LYS A 88 1.33 10.73 -5.80
CA LYS A 88 1.36 10.18 -4.43
C LYS A 88 1.57 8.66 -4.43
N LEU A 89 0.87 7.94 -5.30
CA LEU A 89 0.98 6.48 -5.40
C LEU A 89 2.35 6.04 -5.95
N VAL A 90 2.90 6.74 -6.95
CA VAL A 90 4.25 6.46 -7.46
C VAL A 90 5.30 6.73 -6.40
N ARG A 91 5.24 7.88 -5.70
CA ARG A 91 6.17 8.17 -4.59
C ARG A 91 6.13 7.09 -3.52
N LEU A 92 4.92 6.62 -3.16
CA LEU A 92 4.77 5.54 -2.20
C LEU A 92 5.41 4.24 -2.72
N ALA A 93 5.14 3.86 -3.96
CA ALA A 93 5.66 2.63 -4.54
C ALA A 93 7.20 2.68 -4.71
N VAL A 94 7.77 3.82 -5.09
CA VAL A 94 9.22 4.07 -5.10
C VAL A 94 9.81 3.93 -3.72
N LYS A 95 9.19 4.53 -2.69
CA LYS A 95 9.64 4.41 -1.30
C LYS A 95 9.71 2.94 -0.87
N LEU A 96 8.69 2.14 -1.20
CA LEU A 96 8.67 0.71 -0.91
C LEU A 96 9.72 -0.07 -1.71
N ALA A 97 9.91 0.27 -3.00
CA ALA A 97 10.90 -0.34 -3.87
C ALA A 97 12.36 -0.11 -3.42
N GLN A 98 12.58 0.93 -2.59
CA GLN A 98 13.87 1.28 -1.99
C GLN A 98 14.00 0.85 -0.52
N ASP A 99 13.02 0.13 0.04
CA ASP A 99 13.05 -0.30 1.44
C ASP A 99 14.25 -1.22 1.77
N CYS A 100 14.69 -1.22 3.03
CA CYS A 100 15.79 -2.09 3.46
C CYS A 100 15.44 -3.59 3.37
N HIS A 101 14.17 -3.97 3.45
CA HIS A 101 13.72 -5.36 3.41
C HIS A 101 13.40 -5.85 1.99
N LYS A 102 13.92 -7.03 1.63
CA LYS A 102 13.80 -7.62 0.30
C LYS A 102 12.34 -7.77 -0.16
N ASP A 103 11.47 -8.34 0.69
CA ASP A 103 10.06 -8.55 0.33
C ASP A 103 9.32 -7.23 0.12
N THR A 104 9.61 -6.21 0.94
CA THR A 104 9.01 -4.88 0.81
C THR A 104 9.39 -4.25 -0.53
N ARG A 105 10.66 -4.37 -0.92
CA ARG A 105 11.13 -3.93 -2.25
C ARG A 105 10.39 -4.65 -3.37
N TYR A 106 10.24 -5.98 -3.26
CA TYR A 106 9.51 -6.77 -4.24
C TYR A 106 8.07 -6.28 -4.42
N TYR A 107 7.34 -6.03 -3.32
CA TYR A 107 5.98 -5.48 -3.40
C TYR A 107 5.95 -4.08 -4.01
N GLY A 108 6.89 -3.20 -3.63
CA GLY A 108 7.02 -1.86 -4.21
C GLY A 108 7.27 -1.89 -5.72
N TRP A 109 8.16 -2.77 -6.19
CA TRP A 109 8.41 -2.96 -7.63
C TRP A 109 7.19 -3.50 -8.37
N LYS A 110 6.43 -4.44 -7.79
CA LYS A 110 5.18 -4.89 -8.39
C LYS A 110 4.15 -3.78 -8.51
N MET A 111 4.00 -2.94 -7.48
CA MET A 111 3.14 -1.75 -7.56
C MET A 111 3.60 -0.81 -8.67
N LEU A 112 4.90 -0.51 -8.75
CA LEU A 112 5.44 0.36 -9.81
C LEU A 112 5.15 -0.19 -11.20
N HIS A 113 5.39 -1.47 -11.43
CA HIS A 113 5.11 -2.11 -12.72
C HIS A 113 3.63 -1.98 -13.10
N MET A 114 2.72 -2.31 -12.17
CA MET A 114 1.28 -2.15 -12.38
C MET A 114 0.88 -0.71 -12.74
N LEU A 115 1.41 0.27 -12.03
CA LEU A 115 1.07 1.68 -12.27
C LEU A 115 1.67 2.17 -13.60
N MET A 116 2.93 1.82 -13.86
CA MET A 116 3.67 2.30 -15.02
C MET A 116 3.29 1.60 -16.32
N ASP A 117 2.69 0.42 -16.28
CA ASP A 117 2.17 -0.24 -17.49
C ASP A 117 0.86 0.37 -17.99
N HIS A 118 0.24 1.29 -17.22
CA HIS A 118 -1.05 1.86 -17.55
C HIS A 118 -0.95 3.27 -18.18
N GLU A 119 -1.38 3.40 -19.44
CA GLU A 119 -1.25 4.65 -20.22
C GLU A 119 -1.91 5.88 -19.59
N LYS A 120 -3.10 5.73 -18.97
CA LYS A 120 -3.73 6.83 -18.24
C LYS A 120 -2.85 7.32 -17.09
N PHE A 121 -2.17 6.39 -16.42
CA PHE A 121 -1.34 6.70 -15.27
C PHE A 121 -0.08 7.46 -15.70
N LYS A 122 0.58 7.01 -16.78
CA LYS A 122 1.70 7.73 -17.41
C LYS A 122 1.32 9.17 -17.77
N ARG A 123 0.15 9.37 -18.40
CA ARG A 123 -0.33 10.72 -18.77
C ARG A 123 -0.57 11.61 -17.55
N LEU A 124 -1.24 11.11 -16.51
CA LEU A 124 -1.48 11.86 -15.27
C LEU A 124 -0.17 12.22 -14.56
N LEU A 125 0.82 11.31 -14.57
CA LEU A 125 2.12 11.57 -13.97
C LEU A 125 2.88 12.70 -14.70
N LYS A 126 2.86 12.71 -16.04
CA LYS A 126 3.44 13.81 -16.83
C LYS A 126 2.81 15.16 -16.50
N GLN A 127 1.48 15.19 -16.36
CA GLN A 127 0.75 16.41 -15.97
C GLN A 127 1.12 16.89 -14.57
N SER A 128 1.38 15.98 -13.62
CA SER A 128 1.83 16.39 -12.28
C SER A 128 3.21 17.04 -12.30
N VAL A 129 4.14 16.57 -13.14
CA VAL A 129 5.49 17.16 -13.26
C VAL A 129 5.40 18.56 -13.86
N SER A 130 4.66 18.73 -14.96
CA SER A 130 4.50 20.04 -15.60
C SER A 130 3.83 21.10 -14.73
N ALA A 131 3.06 20.70 -13.72
CA ALA A 131 2.43 21.63 -12.78
C ALA A 131 3.41 22.15 -11.71
N HIS A 132 4.54 21.48 -11.48
CA HIS A 132 5.58 21.93 -10.54
C HIS A 132 6.66 22.80 -11.21
N ASP A 133 6.72 22.80 -12.53
CA ASP A 133 7.68 23.58 -13.34
C ASP A 133 7.14 24.98 -13.75
N LEU A 134 5.93 25.34 -13.31
CA LEU A 134 5.25 26.64 -13.53
C LEU A 134 5.12 27.42 -12.23
#